data_AF-A0AB73QS99-F1
#
_entry.id   AF-A0AB73QS99-F1
#
_cell.length_a   1.000
_cell.length_b   1.000
_cell.length_c   1.000
_cell.angle_alpha   90.00
_cell.angle_beta   90.00
_cell.angle_gamma   90.00
#
_symmetry.space_group_name_H-M   'P 1'
#
loop_
_entity.id
_entity.type
_entity.pdbx_description
1 polymer ?
#
loop_
_entity_poly.entity_id
_entity_poly.type
_entity_poly.pdbx_seq_one_letter_code
_entity_poly.pdbx_strand_id
1 'polypeptide(L)'
;MFKKLIVGALATGIALTGGSSASAAAPNVDVVKTDNIQSLYIRFLDEHDFGGYKSRWDIPATREWDGVTWYLKGATLERDETWTGHYEGWRVIN
;
A
#
# COMPACT_ATOMS: atom_id res chain seq x y z
N MET A 1 3.22 -39.20 -1.25
CA MET A 1 1.81 -38.79 -1.46
C MET A 1 1.82 -37.33 -1.88
N PHE A 2 1.78 -37.07 -3.19
CA PHE A 2 1.85 -35.72 -3.75
C PHE A 2 0.45 -35.12 -3.81
N LYS A 3 0.22 -34.01 -3.10
CA LYS A 3 -1.01 -33.23 -3.21
C LYS A 3 -0.82 -32.21 -4.34
N LYS A 4 -1.50 -32.42 -5.46
CA LYS A 4 -1.58 -31.45 -6.56
C LYS A 4 -2.53 -30.33 -6.15
N LEU A 5 -2.05 -29.08 -6.13
CA LEU A 5 -2.90 -27.91 -6.02
C LEU A 5 -3.20 -27.42 -7.43
N ILE A 6 -4.47 -27.49 -7.81
CA ILE A 6 -4.99 -26.91 -9.04
C ILE A 6 -5.19 -25.42 -8.77
N VAL A 7 -4.25 -24.59 -9.24
CA VAL A 7 -4.44 -23.14 -9.35
C VAL A 7 -5.05 -22.89 -10.72
N GLY A 8 -6.35 -22.59 -10.71
CA GLY A 8 -7.09 -22.18 -11.91
C GLY A 8 -6.61 -20.82 -12.39
N ALA A 9 -6.44 -20.70 -13.71
CA ALA A 9 -6.09 -19.47 -14.39
C ALA A 9 -7.09 -18.35 -14.06
N LEU A 10 -6.59 -17.27 -13.49
CA LEU A 10 -7.32 -16.03 -13.30
C LEU A 10 -7.57 -15.43 -14.68
N ALA A 11 -8.81 -15.56 -15.17
CA ALA A 11 -9.24 -15.01 -16.46
C ALA A 11 -9.17 -13.48 -16.42
N THR A 12 -8.16 -12.91 -17.08
CA THR A 12 -8.14 -11.47 -17.41
C THR A 12 -9.08 -11.22 -18.58
N GLY A 13 -10.21 -10.58 -18.30
CA GLY A 13 -11.16 -10.17 -19.34
C GLY A 13 -12.01 -9.01 -18.87
N ILE A 14 -11.52 -7.79 -19.06
CA ILE A 14 -12.37 -6.59 -19.04
C ILE A 14 -12.34 -6.01 -20.45
N ALA A 15 -13.36 -6.35 -21.24
CA ALA A 15 -13.65 -5.70 -22.50
C ALA A 15 -14.37 -4.38 -22.21
N LEU A 16 -13.70 -3.26 -22.47
CA LEU A 16 -14.28 -1.92 -22.36
C LEU A 16 -14.80 -1.51 -23.74
N THR A 17 -16.08 -1.77 -24.03
CA THR A 17 -16.76 -1.25 -25.23
C THR A 17 -17.86 -0.29 -24.82
N GLY A 18 -17.83 0.89 -25.43
CA GLY A 18 -18.49 2.11 -24.97
C GLY A 18 -20.00 2.18 -25.20
N GLY A 19 -20.58 3.26 -24.67
CA GLY A 19 -21.98 3.60 -24.83
C GLY A 19 -22.28 4.91 -24.12
N SER A 20 -22.41 5.97 -24.90
CA SER A 20 -22.69 7.34 -24.50
C SER A 20 -24.01 7.47 -23.71
N SER A 21 -24.00 8.32 -22.70
CA SER A 21 -25.14 8.63 -21.83
C SER A 21 -26.23 9.41 -22.55
N ALA A 22 -27.48 8.95 -22.42
CA ALA A 22 -28.67 9.79 -22.54
C ALA A 22 -29.53 9.53 -21.29
N SER A 23 -29.57 10.51 -20.39
CA SER A 23 -30.33 10.43 -19.13
C SER A 23 -31.80 10.80 -19.37
N ALA A 24 -32.72 9.94 -18.94
CA ALA A 24 -34.13 10.25 -18.78
C ALA A 24 -34.54 10.10 -17.30
N ALA A 25 -35.44 10.97 -16.86
CA ALA A 25 -35.68 11.37 -15.48
C ALA A 25 -36.62 10.45 -14.65
N ALA A 26 -36.39 10.48 -13.33
CA ALA A 26 -37.29 10.18 -12.18
C ALA A 26 -37.75 8.70 -12.01
N PRO A 27 -38.05 8.20 -10.78
CA PRO A 27 -38.51 8.93 -9.60
C PRO A 27 -37.76 8.62 -8.28
N ASN A 28 -38.08 9.46 -7.30
CA ASN A 28 -37.76 9.38 -5.88
C ASN A 28 -37.97 7.98 -5.28
N VAL A 29 -36.86 7.30 -5.02
CA VAL A 29 -36.83 6.15 -4.12
C VAL A 29 -36.47 6.72 -2.75
N ASP A 30 -37.33 6.48 -1.75
CA ASP A 30 -36.97 6.64 -0.35
C ASP A 30 -35.64 5.95 -0.10
N VAL A 31 -34.58 6.74 0.00
CA VAL A 31 -33.25 6.24 0.35
C VAL A 31 -33.35 5.82 1.80
N VAL A 32 -33.59 4.52 2.02
CA VAL A 32 -33.07 3.84 3.20
C VAL A 32 -31.59 4.19 3.21
N LYS A 33 -31.23 5.16 4.06
CA LYS A 33 -29.85 5.56 4.26
C LYS A 33 -29.17 4.42 5.01
N THR A 34 -28.79 3.40 4.25
CA THR A 34 -27.79 2.45 4.67
C THR A 34 -26.49 3.23 4.68
N ASP A 35 -26.12 3.76 5.85
CA ASP A 35 -24.77 4.25 6.12
C ASP A 35 -23.81 3.06 6.16
N ASN A 36 -23.68 2.34 5.03
CA ASN A 36 -22.53 1.48 4.76
C ASN A 36 -21.41 2.39 4.29
N ILE A 37 -20.86 3.18 5.20
CA ILE A 37 -19.54 3.77 4.99
C ILE A 37 -18.58 2.57 5.06
N GLN A 38 -18.36 1.90 3.93
CA GLN A 38 -17.20 1.04 3.77
C GLN A 38 -16.00 1.94 3.99
N SER A 39 -15.30 1.76 5.12
CA SER A 39 -14.12 2.56 5.39
C SER A 39 -13.10 2.23 4.31
N LEU A 40 -12.80 3.22 3.48
CA LEU A 40 -11.89 3.07 2.36
C LEU A 40 -10.48 3.03 2.92
N TYR A 41 -9.98 1.82 3.16
CA TYR A 41 -8.61 1.57 3.61
C TYR A 41 -7.65 1.82 2.45
N ILE A 42 -7.01 3.00 2.40
CA ILE A 42 -6.10 3.38 1.31
C ILE A 42 -4.65 3.03 1.70
N ARG A 43 -4.10 1.97 1.11
CA ARG A 43 -2.71 1.58 1.29
C ARG A 43 -1.79 2.41 0.39
N PHE A 44 -0.81 3.09 0.98
CA PHE A 44 0.18 3.89 0.25
C PHE A 44 1.60 3.58 0.72
N LEU A 45 2.56 3.84 -0.18
CA LEU A 45 3.99 3.76 0.13
C LEU A 45 4.38 5.03 0.87
N ASP A 46 5.02 4.86 2.02
CA ASP A 46 5.54 5.94 2.85
C ASP A 46 7.05 5.79 2.99
N GLU A 47 7.74 6.91 3.18
CA GLU A 47 9.20 6.97 3.29
C GLU A 47 9.59 7.45 4.69
N HIS A 48 10.63 6.85 5.27
CA HIS A 48 11.12 7.24 6.57
C HIS A 48 12.63 7.01 6.72
N ASP A 49 13.27 7.97 7.36
CA ASP A 49 14.71 7.97 7.58
C ASP A 49 15.03 7.65 9.04
N PHE A 50 15.96 6.73 9.23
CA PHE A 50 16.48 6.40 10.55
C PHE A 50 17.98 6.73 10.59
N GLY A 51 18.35 7.69 11.42
CA GLY A 51 19.73 8.15 11.60
C GLY A 51 20.46 7.51 12.79
N GLY A 52 21.76 7.82 12.90
CA GLY A 52 22.58 7.52 14.08
C GLY A 52 23.34 6.19 14.02
N TYR A 53 23.47 5.58 12.84
CA TYR A 53 24.24 4.34 12.69
C TYR A 53 25.75 4.66 12.60
N LYS A 54 26.58 3.87 13.28
CA LYS A 54 28.04 4.08 13.30
C LYS A 54 28.73 3.65 12.01
N SER A 55 28.14 2.71 11.29
CA SER A 55 28.61 2.25 9.99
C SER A 55 27.44 1.87 9.10
N ARG A 56 27.67 1.81 7.79
CA ARG A 56 26.68 1.33 6.81
C ARG A 56 26.19 -0.09 7.11
N TRP A 57 27.04 -0.92 7.72
CA TRP A 57 26.74 -2.32 8.02
C TRP A 57 25.92 -2.50 9.29
N ASP A 58 25.85 -1.47 10.14
CA ASP A 58 25.00 -1.45 11.32
C ASP A 58 23.53 -1.12 10.98
N ILE A 59 23.26 -0.69 9.75
CA ILE A 59 21.91 -0.35 9.30
C ILE A 59 21.14 -1.65 9.04
N PRO A 60 20.05 -1.93 9.79
CA PRO A 60 19.28 -3.15 9.61
C PRO A 60 18.53 -3.13 8.28
N ALA A 61 18.38 -4.29 7.63
CA ALA A 61 17.63 -4.40 6.39
C ALA A 61 16.12 -4.11 6.57
N THR A 62 15.61 -4.34 7.77
CA THR A 62 14.21 -4.11 8.13
C THR A 62 14.10 -3.50 9.52
N ARG A 63 13.11 -2.64 9.73
CA ARG A 63 12.82 -2.06 11.03
C ARG A 63 11.31 -2.02 11.28
N GLU A 64 10.89 -2.39 12.48
CA GLU A 64 9.50 -2.21 12.90
C GLU A 64 9.39 -0.90 13.68
N TRP A 65 8.53 0.00 13.20
CA TRP A 65 8.28 1.27 13.85
C TRP A 65 6.87 1.75 13.53
N ASP A 66 6.15 2.22 14.55
CA ASP A 66 4.78 2.72 14.41
C ASP A 66 3.80 1.70 13.78
N GLY A 67 3.98 0.41 14.10
CA GLY A 67 3.18 -0.68 13.55
C GLY A 67 3.44 -0.99 12.07
N VAL A 68 4.45 -0.37 11.47
CA VAL A 68 4.84 -0.56 10.06
C VAL A 68 6.18 -1.28 10.01
N THR A 69 6.28 -2.29 9.12
CA THR A 69 7.57 -2.86 8.73
C THR A 69 8.18 -2.00 7.62
N TRP A 70 9.29 -1.36 7.95
CA TRP A 70 10.10 -0.52 7.08
C TRP A 70 11.20 -1.35 6.43
N TYR A 71 11.41 -1.22 5.13
CA TYR A 71 12.40 -1.94 4.35
C TYR A 71 13.48 -0.98 3.84
N LEU A 72 14.74 -1.31 4.10
CA LEU A 72 15.87 -0.47 3.72
C LEU A 72 15.97 -0.37 2.19
N LYS A 73 16.10 0.86 1.68
CA LYS A 73 16.25 1.18 0.26
C LYS A 73 17.57 1.83 -0.06
N GLY A 74 18.10 2.63 0.86
CA GLY A 74 19.36 3.31 0.68
C GLY A 74 20.00 3.67 2.00
N ALA A 75 21.24 4.15 1.93
CA ALA A 75 21.94 4.67 3.08
C ALA A 75 22.84 5.83 2.64
N THR A 76 22.88 6.88 3.45
CA THR A 76 23.68 8.08 3.22
C THR A 76 24.62 8.30 4.40
N LEU A 77 25.88 8.66 4.09
CA LEU A 77 26.83 9.13 5.08
C LEU A 77 26.60 10.62 5.31
N GLU A 78 26.26 10.97 6.54
CA GLU A 78 26.03 12.34 6.97
C GLU A 78 27.34 13.08 7.25
N ARG A 79 27.25 14.40 7.40
CA ARG A 79 28.42 15.26 7.68
C ARG A 79 29.08 15.01 9.03
N ASP A 80 28.34 14.43 9.97
CA ASP A 80 28.79 14.09 11.33
C ASP A 80 29.41 12.69 11.42
N GLU A 81 29.75 12.09 10.26
CA GLU A 81 30.30 10.74 10.12
C GLU A 81 29.35 9.62 10.57
N THR A 82 28.08 9.94 10.83
CA THR A 82 27.04 8.94 11.08
C THR A 82 26.34 8.54 9.79
N TRP A 83 25.71 7.36 9.81
CA TRP A 83 24.94 6.85 8.70
C TRP A 83 23.45 6.99 8.97
N THR A 84 22.72 7.41 7.94
CA THR A 84 21.26 7.42 7.88
C THR A 84 20.80 6.34 6.91
N GLY A 85 19.89 5.47 7.35
CA GLY A 85 19.20 4.52 6.47
C GLY A 85 17.88 5.09 6.00
N HIS A 86 17.62 4.99 4.70
CA HIS A 86 16.38 5.40 4.03
C HIS A 86 15.49 4.19 3.83
N TYR A 87 14.27 4.23 4.34
CA TYR A 87 13.36 3.09 4.33
C TYR A 87 12.03 3.43 3.69
N GLU A 88 11.40 2.40 3.14
CA GLU A 88 10.03 2.46 2.65
C GLU A 88 9.15 1.50 3.45
N GLY A 89 7.95 1.96 3.80
CA GLY A 89 6.93 1.21 4.50
C GLY A 89 5.58 1.33 3.81
N TRP A 90 4.68 0.40 4.07
CA TRP A 90 3.30 0.52 3.58
C TRP A 90 2.41 0.93 4.74
N ARG A 91 1.88 2.15 4.66
CA ARG A 91 0.92 2.66 5.63
C ARG A 91 -0.48 2.55 5.11
N VAL A 92 -1.42 2.59 6.05
CA VAL A 92 -2.81 2.67 5.69
C VAL A 92 -3.58 3.62 6.59
N ILE A 93 -4.36 4.46 5.94
CA ILE A 93 -5.28 5.40 6.55
C ILE A 93 -6.70 4.84 6.51
N ASN A 94 -7.45 5.11 7.57
CA ASN A 94 -8.85 4.73 7.76
C ASN A 94 -9.66 5.97 8.11
#